data_AF-A0A2S0VN48-F1
#
_entry.id   AF-A0A2S0VN48-F1
#
_cell.length_a   1.000
_cell.length_b   1.000
_cell.length_c   1.000
_cell.angle_alpha   90.00
_cell.angle_beta   90.00
_cell.angle_gamma   90.00
#
_symmetry.space_group_name_H-M   'P 1'
#
loop_
_entity.id
_entity.type
_entity.pdbx_description
1 polymer ?
#
loop_
_entity_poly.entity_id
_entity_poly.type
_entity_poly.pdbx_seq_one_letter_code
_entity_poly.pdbx_strand_id
1 'polypeptide(L)'
;MVKSKYQLIIEAFCIKENVTIPSGFYRHSAGHLAIIKSTDLNKQLVARTWIKNADVINYLANYGSNECQVFDFKKGVELAWNGAKLLTVKSEL
;
A
#
# COMPACT_ATOMS: atom_id res chain seq x y z
N MET A 1 1.71 21.03 7.49
CA MET A 1 0.58 20.48 6.70
C MET A 1 -0.10 19.43 7.57
N VAL A 2 -1.42 19.49 7.75
CA VAL A 2 -2.14 18.49 8.56
C VAL A 2 -2.16 17.17 7.78
N LYS A 3 -1.78 16.06 8.42
CA LYS A 3 -1.81 14.71 7.81
C LYS A 3 -3.26 14.28 7.57
N SER A 4 -3.54 13.66 6.43
CA SER A 4 -4.85 13.06 6.18
C SER A 4 -5.11 11.85 7.08
N LYS A 5 -6.38 11.46 7.23
CA LYS A 5 -6.78 10.26 7.99
C LYS A 5 -5.95 9.03 7.59
N TYR A 6 -5.85 8.74 6.28
CA TYR A 6 -5.13 7.56 5.81
C TYR A 6 -3.61 7.74 5.88
N GLN A 7 -3.08 8.96 5.85
CA GLN A 7 -1.66 9.17 6.15
C GLN A 7 -1.32 8.69 7.56
N LEU A 8 -2.13 9.08 8.56
CA LEU A 8 -1.92 8.66 9.95
C LEU A 8 -2.04 7.14 10.13
N ILE A 9 -3.06 6.52 9.52
CA ILE A 9 -3.28 5.07 9.63
C ILE A 9 -2.14 4.28 8.98
N ILE A 10 -1.75 4.65 7.76
CA ILE A 10 -0.67 3.97 7.01
C ILE A 10 0.66 4.16 7.73
N GLU A 11 0.94 5.35 8.25
CA GLU A 11 2.16 5.63 9.01
C GLU A 11 2.23 4.80 10.29
N ALA A 12 1.14 4.72 11.06
CA ALA A 12 1.06 3.89 12.26
C ALA A 12 1.31 2.41 11.94
N PHE A 13 0.70 1.91 10.86
CA PHE A 13 0.94 0.54 10.38
C PHE A 13 2.40 0.33 9.98
N CYS A 14 2.98 1.25 9.21
CA CYS A 14 4.37 1.14 8.78
C CYS A 14 5.35 1.15 9.96
N ILE A 15 5.11 1.98 10.98
CA ILE A 15 5.92 2.00 12.20
C ILE A 15 5.82 0.67 12.94
N LYS A 16 4.59 0.15 13.13
CA LYS A 16 4.35 -1.13 13.80
C LYS A 16 5.04 -2.29 13.08
N GLU A 17 4.97 -2.32 11.75
CA GLU A 17 5.48 -3.43 10.92
C GLU A 17 6.92 -3.24 10.44
N ASN A 18 7.62 -2.23 10.96
CA ASN A 18 8.99 -1.86 10.59
C ASN A 18 9.18 -1.65 9.07
N VAL A 19 8.23 -0.94 8.45
CA VAL A 19 8.21 -0.59 7.03
C VAL A 19 8.78 0.82 6.85
N THR A 20 9.75 0.94 5.95
CA THR A 20 10.34 2.23 5.58
C THR A 20 9.34 3.09 4.81
N ILE A 21 9.11 4.32 5.28
CA ILE A 21 8.23 5.30 4.64
C ILE A 21 9.09 6.27 3.81
N PRO A 22 8.95 6.31 2.47
CA PRO A 22 9.67 7.26 1.65
C PRO A 22 9.14 8.69 1.85
N SER A 23 10.02 9.69 1.80
CA SER A 23 9.64 11.12 1.95
C SER A 23 8.57 11.57 0.96
N GLY A 24 8.53 10.96 -0.23
CA GLY A 24 7.51 11.22 -1.26
C GLY A 24 6.07 10.95 -0.80
N PHE A 25 5.86 10.09 0.20
CA PHE A 25 4.53 9.76 0.73
C PHE A 25 3.80 10.99 1.32
N TYR A 26 4.54 11.93 1.89
CA TYR A 26 3.98 13.10 2.55
C TYR A 26 3.68 14.26 1.58
N ARG A 27 4.00 14.13 0.29
CA ARG A 27 3.81 15.20 -0.71
C ARG A 27 2.34 15.48 -1.03
N HIS A 28 1.48 14.47 -0.91
CA HIS A 28 0.05 14.56 -1.22
C HIS A 28 -0.77 13.80 -0.18
N SER A 29 -2.06 14.11 -0.07
CA SER A 29 -2.99 13.35 0.76
C SER A 29 -3.00 11.87 0.38
N ALA A 30 -2.90 10.98 1.35
CA ALA A 30 -2.93 9.54 1.08
C ALA A 30 -4.36 9.03 0.79
N GLY A 31 -4.44 8.11 -0.16
CA GLY A 31 -5.58 7.22 -0.34
C GLY A 31 -5.56 6.07 0.67
N HIS A 32 -6.59 5.24 0.65
CA HIS A 32 -6.74 4.10 1.57
C HIS A 32 -6.07 2.82 1.08
N LEU A 33 -5.69 2.78 -0.19
CA LEU A 33 -4.98 1.66 -0.80
C LEU A 33 -3.49 1.97 -0.82
N ALA A 34 -2.69 1.09 -0.23
CA ALA A 34 -1.24 1.21 -0.22
C ALA A 34 -0.59 -0.07 -0.72
N ILE A 35 0.62 0.06 -1.23
CA ILE A 35 1.46 -1.08 -1.63
C ILE A 35 2.74 -1.02 -0.81
N ILE A 36 3.11 -2.15 -0.21
CA ILE A 36 4.41 -2.34 0.43
C ILE A 36 5.19 -3.34 -0.40
N LYS A 37 6.42 -3.00 -0.74
CA LYS A 37 7.35 -3.91 -1.40
C LYS A 37 8.28 -4.51 -0.35
N SER A 38 8.30 -5.84 -0.30
CA SER A 38 9.16 -6.60 0.60
C SER A 38 10.35 -7.15 -0.18
N THR A 39 11.56 -6.71 0.13
CA THR A 39 12.80 -7.34 -0.35
C THR A 39 13.40 -8.20 0.76
N ASP A 40 14.38 -9.05 0.44
CA ASP A 40 14.97 -10.03 1.36
C ASP A 40 15.41 -9.46 2.74
N LEU A 41 15.71 -8.17 2.80
CA LEU A 41 16.20 -7.51 4.02
C LEU A 41 15.33 -6.33 4.48
N ASN A 42 14.36 -5.86 3.70
CA ASN A 42 13.64 -4.62 4.00
C ASN A 42 12.20 -4.62 3.48
N LYS A 43 11.33 -3.90 4.19
CA LYS A 43 9.99 -3.55 3.70
C LYS A 43 9.93 -2.05 3.43
N GLN A 44 9.42 -1.65 2.28
CA GLN A 44 9.27 -0.24 1.93
C GLN A 44 7.87 0.05 1.38
N LEU A 45 7.26 1.12 1.88
CA LEU A 45 6.02 1.66 1.35
C LEU A 45 6.27 2.29 -0.03
N VAL A 46 5.42 1.99 -1.01
CA VAL A 46 5.38 2.77 -2.25
C VAL A 46 4.85 4.16 -1.93
N ALA A 47 5.61 5.21 -2.29
CA ALA A 47 5.28 6.59 -1.93
C ALA A 47 3.88 7.03 -2.38
N ARG A 48 3.40 6.51 -3.51
CA ARG A 48 2.06 6.77 -4.03
C ARG A 48 1.06 5.82 -3.37
N THR A 49 -0.09 6.37 -3.00
CA THR A 49 -1.27 5.62 -2.55
C THR A 49 -2.47 5.93 -3.44
N TRP A 50 -3.53 5.13 -3.31
CA TRP A 50 -4.67 5.19 -4.23
C TRP A 50 -6.02 5.11 -3.52
N ILE A 51 -7.07 5.53 -4.24
CA ILE A 51 -8.47 5.43 -3.80
C ILE A 51 -9.22 4.35 -4.58
N LYS A 52 -8.80 4.05 -5.81
CA LYS A 52 -9.48 3.10 -6.70
C LYS A 52 -8.62 1.86 -6.93
N ASN A 53 -9.24 0.68 -6.83
CA ASN A 53 -8.57 -0.59 -7.13
C ASN A 53 -8.00 -0.63 -8.55
N ALA A 54 -8.68 -0.02 -9.54
CA ALA A 54 -8.22 0.02 -10.91
C ALA A 54 -6.85 0.70 -11.06
N ASP A 55 -6.58 1.76 -10.29
CA ASP A 55 -5.28 2.46 -10.33
C ASP A 55 -4.17 1.63 -9.68
N VAL A 56 -4.51 0.86 -8.64
CA VAL A 56 -3.61 -0.09 -7.98
C VAL A 56 -3.25 -1.23 -8.94
N ILE A 57 -4.26 -1.82 -9.59
CA ILE A 57 -4.07 -2.88 -10.59
C ILE A 57 -3.22 -2.36 -11.75
N ASN A 58 -3.48 -1.14 -12.24
CA ASN A 58 -2.68 -0.55 -13.30
C ASN A 58 -1.21 -0.35 -12.85
N TYR A 59 -0.98 0.10 -11.62
CA TYR A 59 0.39 0.19 -11.09
C TYR A 59 1.07 -1.18 -11.03
N LEU A 60 0.39 -2.19 -10.48
CA LEU A 60 0.93 -3.54 -10.34
C LEU A 60 1.19 -4.20 -11.69
N ALA A 61 0.33 -3.99 -12.69
CA ALA A 61 0.54 -4.51 -14.04
C ALA A 61 1.81 -3.97 -14.71
N ASN A 62 2.25 -2.75 -14.36
CA ASN A 62 3.44 -2.13 -14.94
C ASN A 62 4.71 -2.30 -14.08
N TYR A 63 4.57 -2.37 -12.75
CA TYR A 63 5.69 -2.30 -11.80
C TYR A 63 5.64 -3.33 -10.67
N GLY A 64 4.58 -4.14 -10.60
CA GLY A 64 4.37 -5.11 -9.54
C GLY A 64 5.29 -6.32 -9.68
N SER A 65 5.53 -6.96 -8.54
CA SER A 65 6.20 -8.25 -8.43
C SER A 65 5.52 -9.08 -7.33
N ASN A 66 5.92 -10.34 -7.17
CA ASN A 66 5.41 -11.22 -6.10
C ASN A 66 5.75 -10.71 -4.68
N GLU A 67 6.65 -9.74 -4.58
CA GLU A 67 7.07 -9.05 -3.36
C GLU A 67 6.12 -7.92 -2.95
N CYS A 68 5.18 -7.53 -3.81
CA CYS A 68 4.23 -6.47 -3.54
C CYS A 68 3.04 -6.99 -2.73
N GLN A 69 2.86 -6.42 -1.55
CA GLN A 69 1.69 -6.61 -0.71
C GLN A 69 0.78 -5.40 -0.84
N VAL A 70 -0.51 -5.65 -1.06
CA VAL A 70 -1.51 -4.59 -1.25
C VAL A 70 -2.39 -4.53 0.00
N PHE A 71 -2.65 -3.34 0.52
CA PHE A 71 -3.44 -3.15 1.72
C PHE A 71 -4.60 -2.18 1.47
N ASP A 72 -5.79 -2.56 1.92
CA ASP A 72 -6.96 -1.67 1.99
C ASP A 72 -7.22 -1.30 3.45
N PHE A 73 -6.70 -0.12 3.83
CA PHE A 73 -6.82 0.42 5.18
C PHE A 73 -8.21 0.96 5.50
N LYS A 74 -9.10 1.08 4.50
CA LYS A 74 -10.51 1.41 4.75
C LYS A 74 -11.24 0.16 5.23
N LYS A 75 -10.89 -1.01 4.70
CA LYS A 75 -11.51 -2.30 5.04
C LYS A 75 -10.76 -3.10 6.10
N GLY A 76 -9.51 -2.75 6.38
CA GLY A 76 -8.68 -3.50 7.33
C GLY A 76 -8.22 -4.84 6.77
N VAL A 77 -7.92 -4.92 5.47
CA VAL A 77 -7.55 -6.19 4.81
C VAL A 77 -6.28 -6.08 3.97
N GLU A 78 -5.53 -7.17 3.92
CA GLU A 78 -4.53 -7.43 2.87
C GLU A 78 -5.24 -7.98 1.64
N LEU A 79 -4.84 -7.50 0.46
CA LEU A 79 -5.34 -7.91 -0.83
C LEU A 79 -4.26 -8.72 -1.56
N ALA A 80 -4.66 -9.85 -2.14
CA ALA A 80 -3.85 -10.60 -3.06
C ALA A 80 -4.05 -10.09 -4.49
N TRP A 81 -2.93 -9.81 -5.16
CA TRP A 81 -2.87 -9.61 -6.60
C TRP A 81 -2.27 -10.87 -7.25
N ASN A 82 -3.04 -11.55 -8.08
CA ASN A 82 -2.67 -12.80 -8.72
C ASN A 82 -2.15 -12.60 -10.16
N GLY A 83 -1.63 -11.41 -10.48
CA GLY A 83 -1.24 -11.04 -11.85
C GLY A 83 -2.42 -10.75 -12.79
N ALA A 84 -3.67 -10.85 -12.31
CA ALA A 84 -4.86 -10.57 -13.11
C ALA A 84 -5.35 -9.13 -12.92
N LYS A 85 -6.51 -8.81 -13.54
CA LYS A 85 -7.18 -7.51 -13.46
C LYS A 85 -8.02 -7.32 -12.19
N LEU A 86 -7.78 -8.09 -11.13
CA LEU A 86 -8.60 -8.11 -9.92
C LEU A 86 -7.74 -8.20 -8.66
N LEU A 87 -8.28 -7.67 -7.55
CA LEU A 87 -7.75 -7.81 -6.20
C LEU A 87 -8.74 -8.63 -5.38
N THR A 88 -8.23 -9.59 -4.64
CA THR A 88 -9.04 -10.47 -3.76
C THR A 88 -8.58 -10.33 -2.32
N VAL A 89 -9.48 -10.53 -1.35
CA VAL A 89 -9.09 -10.48 0.07
C VAL A 89 -8.19 -11.67 0.37
N LYS A 90 -7.03 -11.40 0.98
CA LYS A 90 -6.06 -12.40 1.41
C LYS A 90 -6.17 -12.67 2.91
N SER A 91 -6.23 -11.62 3.73
CA SER A 91 -6.32 -11.70 5.20
C SER A 91 -6.78 -10.37 5.82
N GLU A 92 -7.14 -10.38 7.09
CA GLU A 92 -7.42 -9.17 7.90
C GLU A 92 -6.12 -8.58 8.48
N LEU A 93 -6.13 -7.29 8.87
CA LEU A 93 -4.97 -6.52 9.38
C LEU A 93 -4.88 -6.43 10.91
#